data_AF-A0A941UHD9-F1
#
_entry.id   AF-A0A941UHD9-F1
#
_cell.length_a   1.000
_cell.length_b   1.000
_cell.length_c   1.000
_cell.angle_alpha   90.00
_cell.angle_beta   90.00
_cell.angle_gamma   90.00
#
_symmetry.space_group_name_H-M   'P 1'
#
loop_
_entity.id
_entity.type
_entity.pdbx_description
1 polymer ?
#
loop_
_entity_poly.entity_id
_entity_poly.type
_entity_poly.pdbx_seq_one_letter_code
_entity_poly.pdbx_strand_id
1 'polypeptide(L)'
;MYRDVLDVNTPKKIAAEIEQIIPSDVNTIFEIGSGRRLEDVTCNLKKNIIQVDTFLDLEQIHGKSRAFYFIYDRDMLNASGEVENWEKIYARKLTYLRGEELIVSRLVPSPKALQ
;
A
#
# COMPACT_ATOMS: atom_id res chain seq x y z
N MET A 1 -33.78 19.03 7.46
CA MET A 1 -32.71 18.44 8.29
C MET A 1 -32.13 17.25 7.53
N TYR A 2 -31.00 17.39 6.86
CA TYR A 2 -30.30 16.25 6.26
C TYR A 2 -29.53 15.54 7.38
N ARG A 3 -30.07 14.40 7.82
CA ARG A 3 -29.36 13.45 8.68
C ARG A 3 -28.38 12.66 7.81
N ASP A 4 -27.18 12.48 8.34
CA ASP A 4 -26.24 11.40 8.05
C ASP A 4 -25.53 11.43 6.68
N VAL A 5 -24.67 12.43 6.46
CA VAL A 5 -23.44 12.24 5.67
C VAL A 5 -22.34 11.79 6.65
N LEU A 6 -22.50 10.60 7.23
CA LEU A 6 -21.55 10.05 8.18
C LEU A 6 -20.33 9.51 7.42
N ASP A 7 -19.23 10.26 7.56
CA ASP A 7 -17.84 9.93 7.26
C ASP A 7 -17.51 9.39 5.85
N VAL A 8 -17.57 10.32 4.90
CA VAL A 8 -16.90 10.19 3.62
C VAL A 8 -15.39 10.29 3.87
N ASN A 9 -14.70 9.15 3.99
CA ASN A 9 -13.23 9.11 4.09
C ASN A 9 -12.60 9.67 2.81
N THR A 10 -12.26 10.96 2.85
CA THR A 10 -11.57 11.65 1.74
C THR A 10 -10.16 11.08 1.54
N PRO A 11 -9.58 11.20 0.32
CA PRO A 11 -8.19 10.79 0.09
C PRO A 11 -7.19 11.34 1.10
N LYS A 12 -7.37 12.60 1.52
CA LYS A 12 -6.53 13.26 2.52
C LYS A 12 -6.60 12.62 3.91
N LYS A 13 -7.80 12.21 4.34
CA LYS A 13 -7.98 11.51 5.62
C LYS A 13 -7.27 10.16 5.61
N ILE A 14 -7.44 9.42 4.52
CA ILE A 14 -6.80 8.12 4.36
C ILE A 14 -5.28 8.28 4.29
N ALA A 15 -4.77 9.23 3.49
CA ALA A 15 -3.34 9.53 3.45
C ALA A 15 -2.79 9.86 4.86
N ALA A 16 -3.51 10.66 5.66
CA ALA A 16 -3.12 10.94 7.04
C ALA A 16 -3.11 9.68 7.93
N GLU A 17 -4.03 8.74 7.74
CA GLU A 17 -4.00 7.45 8.45
C GLU A 17 -2.81 6.58 8.02
N ILE A 18 -2.50 6.56 6.72
CA ILE A 18 -1.34 5.85 6.18
C ILE A 18 -0.04 6.39 6.80
N GLU A 19 0.10 7.70 6.90
CA GLU A 19 1.26 8.35 7.55
C GLU A 19 1.42 7.98 9.03
N GLN A 20 0.34 7.65 9.73
CA GLN A 20 0.40 7.20 11.12
C GLN A 20 0.78 5.72 11.24
N ILE A 21 0.51 4.92 10.20
CA ILE A 21 0.83 3.49 10.15
C ILE A 21 2.29 3.28 9.79
N ILE A 22 2.80 4.10 8.86
CA ILE A 22 4.13 3.95 8.30
C ILE A 22 5.14 4.68 9.19
N PRO A 23 6.22 4.02 9.64
CA PRO A 23 7.25 4.67 10.44
C PRO A 23 7.81 5.94 9.79
N SER A 24 8.15 6.92 10.62
CA SER A 24 8.62 8.24 10.17
C SER A 24 9.93 8.19 9.38
N ASP A 25 10.77 7.19 9.63
CA ASP A 25 12.07 6.96 8.99
C ASP A 25 11.97 6.30 7.61
N VAL A 26 10.80 5.76 7.25
CA VAL A 26 10.53 5.21 5.92
C VAL A 26 10.22 6.36 4.98
N ASN A 27 11.08 6.64 4.01
CA ASN A 27 10.83 7.73 3.05
C ASN A 27 10.21 7.27 1.73
N THR A 28 10.22 5.97 1.45
CA THR A 28 9.75 5.41 0.18
C THR A 28 8.66 4.38 0.42
N ILE A 29 7.56 4.50 -0.31
CA ILE A 29 6.45 3.58 -0.32
C ILE A 29 6.26 3.10 -1.76
N PHE A 30 6.00 1.81 -1.90
CA PHE A 30 5.76 1.19 -3.19
C PHE A 30 4.25 1.06 -3.40
N GLU A 31 3.83 1.28 -4.63
CA GLU A 31 2.43 1.25 -5.03
C GLU A 31 2.25 0.22 -6.13
N ILE A 32 1.30 -0.71 -5.95
CA ILE A 32 0.90 -1.68 -6.98
C ILE A 32 -0.58 -1.49 -7.27
N GLY A 33 -0.86 -1.27 -8.54
CA GLY A 33 -2.22 -1.10 -9.04
C GLY A 33 -2.27 -0.03 -10.10
N SER A 34 -3.38 -0.03 -10.85
CA SER A 34 -3.71 1.03 -11.79
C SER A 34 -5.07 1.56 -11.41
N GLY A 35 -5.13 2.79 -10.92
CA GLY A 35 -6.38 3.39 -10.52
C GLY A 35 -6.22 4.79 -9.96
N ARG A 36 -7.02 5.73 -10.50
CA ARG A 36 -7.12 7.11 -10.01
C ARG A 36 -7.31 7.22 -8.50
N ARG A 37 -7.92 6.23 -7.85
CA ARG A 37 -8.18 6.23 -6.40
C ARG A 37 -6.90 6.07 -5.59
N LEU A 38 -6.04 5.15 -6.03
CA LEU A 38 -4.75 4.90 -5.39
C LEU A 38 -3.89 6.16 -5.55
N GLU A 39 -3.83 6.69 -6.78
CA GLU A 39 -3.18 7.97 -7.10
C GLU A 39 -3.75 9.15 -6.26
N ASP A 40 -5.07 9.25 -6.11
CA ASP A 40 -5.73 10.29 -5.32
C ASP A 40 -5.30 10.24 -3.85
N VAL A 41 -5.04 9.05 -3.28
CA VAL A 41 -4.52 8.90 -1.92
C VAL A 41 -3.02 9.13 -1.87
N THR A 42 -2.25 8.47 -2.74
CA THR A 42 -0.79 8.45 -2.65
C THR A 42 -0.17 9.81 -2.98
N CYS A 43 -0.81 10.63 -3.83
CA CYS A 43 -0.39 12.02 -4.08
C CYS A 43 -0.47 12.94 -2.85
N ASN A 44 -1.21 12.55 -1.80
CA ASN A 44 -1.31 13.30 -0.55
C ASN A 44 -0.29 12.86 0.52
N LEU A 45 0.50 11.82 0.25
CA LEU A 45 1.54 11.33 1.17
C LEU A 45 2.78 12.21 1.11
N LYS A 46 3.43 12.38 2.26
CA LYS A 46 4.72 13.07 2.44
C LYS A 46 5.89 12.11 2.29
N LYS A 47 5.76 11.18 1.36
CA LYS A 47 6.66 10.04 1.12
C LYS A 47 6.88 9.92 -0.38
N ASN A 48 8.03 9.39 -0.77
CA ASN A 48 8.31 9.08 -2.17
C ASN A 48 7.51 7.85 -2.56
N ILE A 49 6.63 8.01 -3.54
CA ILE A 49 5.81 6.92 -4.05
C ILE A 49 6.47 6.37 -5.31
N ILE A 50 6.76 5.07 -5.32
CA ILE A 50 7.29 4.36 -6.48
C ILE A 50 6.22 3.37 -6.94
N GLN A 51 5.66 3.63 -8.10
CA GLN A 51 4.75 2.70 -8.75
C GLN A 51 5.55 1.53 -9.33
N VAL A 52 5.10 0.31 -9.07
CA VAL A 52 5.64 -0.92 -9.65
C VAL A 52 4.51 -1.74 -10.24
N ASP A 53 4.78 -2.44 -11.34
CA ASP A 53 3.76 -3.20 -12.07
C ASP A 53 3.55 -4.58 -11.45
N THR A 54 4.62 -5.15 -10.89
CA THR A 54 4.61 -6.48 -10.27
C THR A 54 5.42 -6.52 -8.97
N PHE A 55 5.23 -7.57 -8.16
CA PHE A 55 6.07 -7.79 -6.99
C PHE A 55 7.50 -8.23 -7.39
N LEU A 56 7.70 -8.73 -8.61
CA LEU A 56 9.00 -9.13 -9.13
C LEU A 56 9.94 -7.93 -9.36
N ASP A 57 9.38 -6.76 -9.67
CA ASP A 57 10.18 -5.53 -9.86
C ASP A 57 10.91 -5.09 -8.58
N LEU A 58 10.40 -5.52 -7.41
CA LEU A 58 10.99 -5.24 -6.11
C LEU A 58 12.27 -6.03 -5.85
N GLU A 59 12.40 -7.22 -6.44
CA GLU A 59 13.61 -8.05 -6.33
C GLU A 59 14.83 -7.37 -6.97
N GLN A 60 14.62 -6.53 -7.99
CA GLN A 60 15.69 -5.73 -8.59
C GLN A 60 16.10 -4.53 -7.71
N ILE A 61 15.18 -4.02 -6.89
CA ILE A 61 15.38 -2.89 -5.96
C ILE A 61 15.98 -3.37 -4.62
N HIS A 62 15.90 -4.68 -4.38
CA HIS A 62 16.17 -5.42 -3.15
C HIS A 62 17.57 -5.29 -2.56
N GLY A 63 18.56 -4.92 -3.36
CA GLY A 63 19.95 -4.85 -2.91
C GLY A 63 20.22 -3.88 -1.75
N LYS A 64 19.25 -3.03 -1.35
CA LYS A 64 19.46 -1.94 -0.38
C LYS A 64 18.44 -1.84 0.77
N SER A 65 17.29 -2.52 0.74
CA SER A 65 16.25 -2.38 1.78
C SER A 65 15.87 -3.70 2.43
N ARG A 66 15.72 -3.69 3.76
CA ARG A 66 15.34 -4.86 4.57
C ARG A 66 13.82 -5.04 4.72
N ALA A 67 13.05 -4.01 4.41
CA ALA A 67 11.60 -4.02 4.50
C ALA A 67 11.00 -3.04 3.50
N PHE A 68 9.84 -3.38 3.00
CA PHE A 68 9.14 -2.62 1.98
C PHE A 68 7.72 -2.33 2.45
N TYR A 69 7.28 -1.10 2.23
CA TYR A 69 5.93 -0.65 2.57
C TYR A 69 5.14 -0.49 1.29
N PHE A 70 3.96 -1.12 1.25
CA PHE A 70 3.12 -1.21 0.08
C PHE A 70 1.75 -0.61 0.32
N ILE A 71 1.21 0.02 -0.71
CA ILE A 71 -0.20 0.37 -0.81
C ILE A 71 -0.74 -0.26 -2.09
N TYR A 72 -1.85 -0.98 -1.98
CA TYR A 72 -2.51 -1.62 -3.12
C TYR A 72 -4.01 -1.74 -2.91
N ASP A 73 -4.74 -1.86 -4.01
CA ASP A 73 -6.16 -2.20 -4.00
C ASP A 73 -6.35 -3.70 -3.66
N ARG A 74 -7.36 -4.04 -2.88
CA ARG A 74 -7.70 -5.43 -2.53
C ARG A 74 -7.79 -6.34 -3.75
N ASP A 75 -8.32 -5.84 -4.85
CA ASP A 75 -8.55 -6.64 -6.05
C ASP A 75 -7.23 -7.07 -6.73
N MET A 76 -6.14 -6.31 -6.54
CA MET A 76 -4.83 -6.64 -7.10
C MET A 76 -4.17 -7.84 -6.39
N LEU A 77 -4.40 -8.03 -5.09
CA LEU A 77 -3.82 -9.15 -4.32
C LEU A 77 -4.31 -10.51 -4.84
N ASN A 78 -5.57 -10.58 -5.30
CA ASN A 78 -6.16 -11.82 -5.79
C ASN A 78 -5.71 -12.16 -7.22
N ALA A 79 -5.31 -11.15 -7.99
CA ALA A 79 -4.91 -11.31 -9.39
C ALA A 79 -3.44 -11.70 -9.54
N SER A 80 -2.56 -11.24 -8.65
CA SER A 80 -1.12 -11.41 -8.85
C SER A 80 -0.58 -12.77 -8.40
N GLY A 81 -1.19 -13.47 -7.44
CA GLY A 81 -0.70 -14.77 -6.95
C GLY A 81 0.72 -14.76 -6.33
N GLU A 82 1.45 -13.66 -6.42
CA GLU A 82 2.91 -13.53 -6.26
C GLU A 82 3.37 -13.09 -4.86
N VAL A 83 2.59 -13.38 -3.81
CA VAL A 83 3.04 -13.12 -2.43
C VAL A 83 3.97 -14.23 -1.91
N GLU A 84 4.21 -15.31 -2.67
CA GLU A 84 5.01 -16.45 -2.19
C GLU A 84 6.47 -16.08 -1.83
N ASN A 85 7.04 -15.10 -2.53
CA ASN A 85 8.40 -14.59 -2.29
C ASN A 85 8.47 -13.52 -1.19
N TRP A 86 7.33 -13.08 -0.66
CA TRP A 86 7.25 -11.95 0.27
C TRP A 86 6.47 -12.34 1.53
N GLU A 87 7.15 -12.29 2.67
CA GLU A 87 6.50 -12.48 3.96
C GLU A 87 5.78 -11.20 4.38
N LYS A 88 4.46 -11.31 4.57
CA LYS A 88 3.62 -10.24 5.08
C LYS A 88 3.76 -10.11 6.59
N ILE A 89 4.46 -9.07 7.03
CA ILE A 89 4.63 -8.73 8.45
C ILE A 89 3.38 -8.03 9.00
N TYR A 90 2.74 -7.19 8.19
CA TYR A 90 1.56 -6.43 8.60
C TYR A 90 0.67 -6.09 7.41
N ALA A 91 -0.64 -6.00 7.64
CA ALA A 91 -1.53 -5.22 6.78
C ALA A 91 -2.62 -4.51 7.56
N ARG A 92 -2.94 -3.28 7.15
CA ARG A 92 -4.13 -2.54 7.54
C ARG A 92 -5.04 -2.39 6.34
N LYS A 93 -6.33 -2.64 6.56
CA LYS A 93 -7.38 -2.27 5.61
C LYS A 93 -7.89 -0.88 5.96
N LEU A 94 -8.03 -0.03 4.95
CA LEU A 94 -8.59 1.30 5.06
C LEU A 94 -9.78 1.39 4.10
N THR A 95 -10.94 1.73 4.63
CA THR A 95 -12.16 1.85 3.83
C THR A 95 -12.21 3.22 3.18
N TYR A 96 -12.16 3.23 1.86
CA TYR A 96 -12.36 4.37 0.97
C TYR A 96 -13.84 4.55 0.65
N LEU A 97 -14.15 5.64 -0.05
CA LEU A 97 -15.50 6.01 -0.48
C LEU A 97 -16.30 4.80 -0.99
N ARG A 98 -17.58 4.72 -0.61
CA ARG A 98 -18.53 3.69 -1.09
C ARG A 98 -18.16 2.24 -0.76
N GLY A 99 -17.30 2.01 0.25
CA GLY A 99 -16.96 0.67 0.74
C GLY A 99 -15.78 0.01 0.04
N GLU A 100 -15.04 0.77 -0.77
CA GLU A 100 -13.80 0.33 -1.42
C GLU A 100 -12.69 0.14 -0.36
N GLU A 101 -11.76 -0.81 -0.57
CA GLU A 101 -10.74 -1.16 0.43
C GLU A 101 -9.32 -0.93 -0.11
N LEU A 102 -8.56 -0.06 0.53
CA LEU A 102 -7.11 0.07 0.34
C LEU A 102 -6.38 -0.75 1.39
N ILE A 103 -5.32 -1.43 0.98
CA ILE A 103 -4.49 -2.24 1.87
C ILE A 103 -3.12 -1.61 1.95
N VAL A 104 -2.71 -1.29 3.18
CA VAL A 104 -1.34 -0.87 3.49
C VAL A 104 -0.64 -2.04 4.15
N SER A 105 0.45 -2.53 3.55
CA SER A 105 1.18 -3.68 4.05
C SER A 105 2.65 -3.39 4.25
N ARG A 106 3.24 -4.06 5.23
CA ARG A 106 4.70 -4.18 5.36
C ARG A 106 5.09 -5.59 4.93
N LEU A 107 5.91 -5.67 3.88
CA LEU A 107 6.44 -6.93 3.38
C LEU A 107 7.95 -7.00 3.62
N VAL A 108 8.42 -8.21 3.88
CA VAL A 108 9.85 -8.54 3.91
C VAL A 108 10.12 -9.70 2.96
N PRO A 109 11.36 -9.86 2.49
CA PRO A 109 11.71 -10.96 1.61
C PRO A 109 11.52 -12.30 2.32
N SER A 110 10.84 -13.25 1.68
CA SER A 110 10.70 -14.59 2.22
C SER A 110 12.07 -15.28 2.28
N PRO A 111 12.43 -15.96 3.38
CA PRO A 111 13.66 -16.74 3.47
C PRO A 111 13.78 -17.82 2.36
N LYS A 112 12.65 -18.24 1.79
CA LYS A 112 12.60 -19.21 0.68
C LYS A 112 12.99 -18.62 -0.67
N ALA A 113 12.92 -17.30 -0.85
CA ALA A 113 13.32 -16.62 -2.08
C ALA A 113 14.85 -16.44 -2.21
N LEU A 114 15.61 -16.82 -1.17
CA LEU A 114 17.07 -16.71 -1.10
C LEU A 114 17.80 -18.05 -1.30
N GLN A 115 17.07 -19.13 -1.64
CA GLN A 115 17.63 -20.47 -1.95
C GLN A 115 17.62 -20.72 -3.45
#